data_AF-A0AAV6JD92-F1
#
_entry.id   AF-A0AAV6JD92-F1
#
_cell.length_a   1.000
_cell.length_b   1.000
_cell.length_c   1.000
_cell.angle_alpha   90.00
_cell.angle_beta   90.00
_cell.angle_gamma   90.00
#
_symmetry.space_group_name_H-M   'P 1'
#
loop_
_entity.id
_entity.type
_entity.pdbx_description
1 polymer ?
#
loop_
_entity_poly.entity_id
_entity_poly.type
_entity_poly.pdbx_seq_one_letter_code
_entity_poly.pdbx_strand_id
1 'polypeptide(L)'
;MTIPITQPEFGVEIEAEENKIPANETELILDGGFLVPETNSFGQNFRDYDAESVRQEGVENFYRVNHINQTFDFVKRMREEYGKVDKVEMSIWECCELLNEVVDESDPDLDEPQIEHLLQTAEAIRKDYPNEDWLHLTALIHGISGRFFFFLASASFLNGLLWVGDTFPVGCAFDESIVHHKYFAQNEDYNNAAYNTKFGVYSEGCGLNNVMMSWGHDDYMYLVAKENNATLPSAALFIIRYHSFYALHKSGAYKHLMNEEDNENLKWLQVFNKYDLYSKSKVRVDVEKVKPYYLSLIQKVCSLCCGQVIVVYAFVVSIPLFSPEAEVVRNLELWSRMG
;
A
#
# COMPACT_ATOMS: atom_id res chain seq x y z
N MET A 1 -50.76 53.14 -33.71
CA MET A 1 -49.80 52.85 -32.62
C MET A 1 -48.49 53.54 -32.97
N THR A 2 -47.83 54.19 -32.01
CA THR A 2 -46.89 55.29 -32.29
C THR A 2 -45.43 54.94 -31.96
N ILE A 3 -44.63 54.80 -33.03
CA ILE A 3 -43.19 55.13 -33.18
C ILE A 3 -42.16 54.30 -32.33
N PRO A 4 -40.82 54.34 -32.60
CA PRO A 4 -40.07 53.17 -33.12
C PRO A 4 -38.90 52.75 -32.18
N ILE A 5 -37.88 51.96 -32.57
CA ILE A 5 -36.66 52.32 -33.35
C ILE A 5 -35.95 51.01 -33.78
N THR A 6 -35.23 51.02 -34.90
CA THR A 6 -34.40 49.91 -35.42
C THR A 6 -32.88 50.16 -35.31
N GLN A 7 -32.11 49.06 -35.36
CA GLN A 7 -30.65 48.94 -35.65
C GLN A 7 -29.63 49.24 -34.53
N PRO A 8 -28.38 48.70 -34.61
CA PRO A 8 -27.82 47.77 -35.61
C PRO A 8 -27.25 46.45 -35.04
N GLU A 9 -26.90 45.51 -35.93
CA GLU A 9 -25.99 44.40 -35.64
C GLU A 9 -24.54 44.90 -35.49
N PHE A 10 -23.78 44.32 -34.55
CA PHE A 10 -22.32 44.17 -34.65
C PHE A 10 -21.94 42.88 -33.93
N GLY A 11 -21.29 41.95 -34.66
CA GLY A 11 -20.73 40.74 -34.07
C GLY A 11 -19.38 41.01 -33.44
N VAL A 12 -19.12 40.41 -32.28
CA VAL A 12 -17.79 40.24 -31.69
C VAL A 12 -17.73 38.84 -31.09
N GLU A 13 -16.67 38.11 -31.41
CA GLU A 13 -16.37 36.79 -30.86
C GLU A 13 -16.06 36.93 -29.35
N ILE A 14 -16.66 36.07 -28.52
CA ILE A 14 -16.30 36.00 -27.10
C ILE A 14 -15.16 35.00 -26.98
N GLU A 15 -13.93 35.50 -27.04
CA GLU A 15 -12.78 34.82 -26.49
C GLU A 15 -12.98 34.70 -24.97
N ALA A 16 -12.91 33.47 -24.44
CA ALA A 16 -12.96 33.24 -23.01
C ALA A 16 -11.55 33.47 -22.42
N GLU A 17 -11.34 34.59 -21.74
CA GLU A 17 -10.09 34.85 -21.01
C GLU A 17 -9.86 33.80 -19.91
N GLU A 18 -8.82 32.98 -20.07
CA GLU A 18 -8.29 32.15 -18.98
C GLU A 18 -7.72 33.06 -17.88
N ASN A 19 -8.43 33.20 -16.77
CA ASN A 19 -7.91 33.82 -15.56
C ASN A 19 -6.79 32.96 -14.95
N LYS A 20 -5.54 33.20 -15.37
CA LYS A 20 -4.35 32.64 -14.75
C LYS A 20 -4.14 33.26 -13.36
N ILE A 21 -4.52 32.50 -12.35
CA ILE A 21 -4.14 32.74 -10.96
C ILE A 21 -2.59 32.66 -10.87
N PRO A 22 -1.89 33.55 -10.14
CA PRO A 22 -0.44 33.47 -10.03
C PRO A 22 -0.04 32.22 -9.25
N ALA A 23 0.76 31.34 -9.86
CA ALA A 23 1.34 30.19 -9.18
C ALA A 23 2.26 30.67 -8.04
N ASN A 24 2.10 30.10 -6.86
CA ASN A 24 2.94 30.36 -5.70
C ASN A 24 4.16 29.43 -5.77
N GLU A 25 5.38 29.95 -5.64
CA GLU A 25 6.65 29.24 -5.94
C GLU A 25 7.04 28.11 -4.94
N THR A 26 6.07 27.57 -4.20
CA THR A 26 6.22 26.46 -3.25
C THR A 26 5.28 25.28 -3.52
N GLU A 27 4.54 25.30 -4.64
CA GLU A 27 3.68 24.18 -5.03
C GLU A 27 4.50 23.11 -5.76
N LEU A 28 4.60 21.93 -5.15
CA LEU A 28 5.17 20.75 -5.79
C LEU A 28 4.35 20.42 -7.05
N ILE A 29 4.95 20.53 -8.24
CA ILE A 29 4.29 20.17 -9.51
C ILE A 29 4.34 18.65 -9.65
N LEU A 30 3.30 17.97 -9.12
CA LEU A 30 3.22 16.51 -8.98
C LEU A 30 2.75 15.76 -10.23
N ASP A 31 3.06 16.27 -11.43
CA ASP A 31 2.73 15.59 -12.69
C ASP A 31 3.99 15.14 -13.44
N GLY A 32 4.73 14.22 -12.79
CA GLY A 32 5.66 13.35 -13.49
C GLY A 32 4.95 12.73 -14.70
N GLY A 33 5.61 12.79 -15.87
CA GLY A 33 5.03 12.57 -17.21
C GLY A 33 4.51 11.16 -17.52
N PHE A 34 4.33 10.31 -16.51
CA PHE A 34 3.54 9.10 -16.55
C PHE A 34 2.10 9.38 -16.97
N LEU A 35 1.76 8.88 -18.17
CA LEU A 35 0.40 8.83 -18.69
C LEU A 35 -0.35 7.72 -17.96
N VAL A 36 -1.37 8.11 -17.19
CA VAL A 36 -2.29 7.17 -16.53
C VAL A 36 -3.08 6.39 -17.60
N PRO A 37 -3.07 5.05 -17.59
CA PRO A 37 -3.89 4.25 -18.51
C PRO A 37 -5.38 4.48 -18.26
N GLU A 38 -6.19 4.42 -19.32
CA GLU A 38 -7.65 4.54 -19.21
C GLU A 38 -8.29 3.32 -18.51
N THR A 39 -7.64 2.15 -18.56
CA THR A 39 -8.13 0.87 -18.02
C THR A 39 -7.02 0.05 -17.37
N ASN A 40 -7.40 -0.85 -16.45
CA ASN A 40 -6.52 -1.77 -15.75
C ASN A 40 -6.03 -2.93 -16.64
N SER A 41 -5.25 -3.87 -16.08
CA SER A 41 -4.66 -4.98 -16.85
C SER A 41 -5.68 -5.95 -17.46
N PHE A 42 -6.95 -5.86 -17.06
CA PHE A 42 -8.09 -6.63 -17.57
C PHE A 42 -9.01 -5.82 -18.51
N GLY A 43 -8.71 -4.55 -18.78
CA GLY A 43 -9.53 -3.66 -19.61
C GLY A 43 -10.75 -3.08 -18.90
N GLN A 44 -10.78 -3.09 -17.56
CA GLN A 44 -11.83 -2.53 -16.71
C GLN A 44 -11.38 -1.21 -16.06
N ASN A 45 -12.27 -0.51 -15.34
CA ASN A 45 -11.87 0.64 -14.54
C ASN A 45 -10.95 0.19 -13.39
N PHE A 46 -9.96 1.00 -13.02
CA PHE A 46 -9.12 0.71 -11.85
C PHE A 46 -9.92 0.72 -10.55
N ARG A 47 -9.72 -0.31 -9.71
CA ARG A 47 -10.37 -0.48 -8.40
C ARG A 47 -11.90 -0.49 -8.46
N ASP A 48 -12.44 -1.14 -9.48
CA ASP A 48 -13.88 -1.34 -9.65
C ASP A 48 -14.32 -2.64 -8.95
N TYR A 49 -14.80 -2.51 -7.70
CA TYR A 49 -15.24 -3.64 -6.87
C TYR A 49 -16.65 -4.14 -7.23
N ASP A 50 -17.41 -3.35 -7.99
CA ASP A 50 -18.78 -3.69 -8.42
C ASP A 50 -18.82 -4.27 -9.84
N ALA A 51 -17.75 -4.13 -10.63
CA ALA A 51 -17.61 -4.74 -11.95
C ALA A 51 -17.67 -6.27 -11.92
N GLU A 52 -18.54 -6.85 -12.78
CA GLU A 52 -18.58 -8.29 -13.02
C GLU A 52 -17.21 -8.78 -13.52
N SER A 53 -16.53 -9.57 -12.69
CA SER A 53 -15.22 -10.15 -13.00
C SER A 53 -15.05 -11.49 -12.30
N VAL A 54 -14.13 -12.32 -12.80
CA VAL A 54 -13.79 -13.63 -12.18
C VAL A 54 -13.20 -13.45 -10.77
N ARG A 55 -12.66 -12.27 -10.44
CA ARG A 55 -12.06 -11.95 -9.14
C ARG A 55 -13.06 -11.36 -8.14
N GLN A 56 -14.20 -10.83 -8.59
CA GLN A 56 -15.14 -10.06 -7.78
C GLN A 56 -15.59 -10.77 -6.49
N GLU A 57 -16.12 -12.00 -6.60
CA GLU A 57 -16.58 -12.78 -5.43
C GLU A 57 -15.44 -13.07 -4.45
N GLY A 58 -14.23 -13.32 -4.96
CA GLY A 58 -13.02 -13.54 -4.17
C GLY A 58 -12.62 -12.28 -3.37
N VAL A 59 -12.55 -11.13 -4.05
CA VAL A 59 -12.20 -9.83 -3.45
C VAL A 59 -13.27 -9.38 -2.45
N GLU A 60 -14.56 -9.52 -2.75
CA GLU A 60 -15.63 -9.18 -1.81
C GLU A 60 -15.58 -10.08 -0.56
N ASN A 61 -15.37 -11.39 -0.73
CA ASN A 61 -15.23 -12.31 0.39
C ASN A 61 -13.94 -12.09 1.20
N PHE A 62 -12.84 -11.69 0.55
CA PHE A 62 -11.61 -11.24 1.21
C PHE A 62 -11.91 -10.08 2.16
N TYR A 63 -12.48 -8.99 1.64
CA TYR A 63 -12.79 -7.80 2.44
C TYR A 63 -13.84 -8.06 3.51
N ARG A 64 -14.83 -8.93 3.24
CA ARG A 64 -15.77 -9.41 4.26
C ARG A 64 -15.05 -10.06 5.44
N VAL A 65 -14.10 -10.97 5.19
CA VAL A 65 -13.34 -11.63 6.27
C VAL A 65 -12.43 -10.63 6.99
N ASN A 66 -11.77 -9.73 6.25
CA ASN A 66 -10.91 -8.70 6.80
C ASN A 66 -11.69 -7.76 7.75
N HIS A 67 -12.76 -7.13 7.28
CA HIS A 67 -13.56 -6.17 8.07
C HIS A 67 -14.24 -6.79 9.30
N ILE A 68 -14.53 -8.09 9.29
CA ILE A 68 -15.11 -8.78 10.46
C ILE A 68 -14.06 -9.03 11.56
N ASN A 69 -12.81 -9.33 11.19
CA ASN A 69 -11.79 -9.85 12.12
C ASN A 69 -10.71 -8.83 12.51
N GLN A 70 -10.58 -7.70 11.80
CA GLN A 70 -9.73 -6.58 12.20
C GLN A 70 -10.38 -5.80 13.36
N THR A 71 -10.13 -6.25 14.59
CA THR A 71 -10.59 -5.62 15.83
C THR A 71 -9.42 -4.98 16.57
N PHE A 72 -9.65 -3.97 17.40
CA PHE A 72 -8.60 -3.26 18.13
C PHE A 72 -7.74 -4.20 18.97
N ASP A 73 -8.38 -5.16 19.64
CA ASP A 73 -7.69 -6.20 20.40
C ASP A 73 -6.96 -7.21 19.50
N PHE A 74 -7.48 -7.54 18.32
CA PHE A 74 -6.76 -8.36 17.34
C PHE A 74 -5.47 -7.67 16.87
N VAL A 75 -5.57 -6.44 16.37
CA VAL A 75 -4.43 -5.69 15.85
C VAL A 75 -3.37 -5.48 16.93
N LYS A 76 -3.78 -5.18 18.15
CA LYS A 76 -2.86 -5.05 19.29
C LYS A 76 -2.05 -6.33 19.51
N ARG A 77 -2.69 -7.51 19.50
CA ARG A 77 -1.98 -8.80 19.61
C ARG A 77 -1.01 -9.02 18.45
N MET A 78 -1.42 -8.73 17.21
CA MET A 78 -0.55 -8.88 16.04
C MET A 78 0.67 -7.96 16.15
N ARG A 79 0.49 -6.70 16.55
CA ARG A 79 1.60 -5.76 16.76
C ARG A 79 2.55 -6.21 17.88
N GLU A 80 2.03 -6.78 18.97
CA GLU A 80 2.83 -7.37 20.07
C GLU A 80 3.59 -8.65 19.65
N GLU A 81 3.00 -9.46 18.76
CA GLU A 81 3.61 -10.71 18.28
C GLU A 81 4.66 -10.49 17.20
N TYR A 82 4.37 -9.63 16.22
CA TYR A 82 5.17 -9.44 15.01
C TYR A 82 6.07 -8.20 15.05
N GLY A 83 5.77 -7.20 15.89
CA GLY A 83 6.60 -6.01 16.10
C GLY A 83 7.95 -6.28 16.77
N LYS A 84 8.19 -7.51 17.23
CA LYS A 84 9.52 -8.00 17.64
C LYS A 84 10.47 -8.25 16.47
N VAL A 85 9.91 -8.38 15.26
CA VAL A 85 10.66 -8.66 14.04
C VAL A 85 11.53 -9.94 14.24
N ASP A 86 10.89 -11.02 14.74
CA ASP A 86 11.49 -12.31 15.14
C ASP A 86 10.81 -13.55 14.47
N LYS A 87 10.75 -13.54 13.13
CA LYS A 87 10.19 -14.55 12.21
C LYS A 87 11.07 -15.03 11.01
N VAL A 88 12.10 -14.33 10.47
CA VAL A 88 12.99 -14.79 9.34
C VAL A 88 14.33 -14.04 9.13
N GLU A 89 15.46 -14.64 8.75
CA GLU A 89 16.63 -13.82 8.31
C GLU A 89 16.78 -13.82 6.79
N MET A 90 16.75 -12.65 6.14
CA MET A 90 16.87 -12.51 4.67
C MET A 90 17.17 -11.07 4.20
N SER A 91 17.85 -10.93 3.06
CA SER A 91 18.00 -9.64 2.39
C SER A 91 16.70 -9.19 1.72
N ILE A 92 16.53 -7.87 1.54
CA ILE A 92 15.40 -7.28 0.79
C ILE A 92 15.20 -7.96 -0.57
N TRP A 93 16.30 -8.30 -1.25
CA TRP A 93 16.21 -8.88 -2.59
C TRP A 93 15.77 -10.34 -2.58
N GLU A 94 16.19 -11.13 -1.57
CA GLU A 94 15.64 -12.48 -1.36
C GLU A 94 14.15 -12.42 -1.01
N CYS A 95 13.69 -11.43 -0.24
CA CYS A 95 12.26 -11.20 -0.03
C CYS A 95 11.54 -10.96 -1.37
N CYS A 96 12.08 -10.10 -2.25
CA CYS A 96 11.53 -9.87 -3.58
C CYS A 96 11.50 -11.15 -4.42
N GLU A 97 12.56 -11.96 -4.40
CA GLU A 97 12.63 -13.19 -5.20
C GLU A 97 11.62 -14.26 -4.75
N LEU A 98 11.24 -14.28 -3.46
CA LEU A 98 10.14 -15.14 -2.96
C LEU A 98 8.75 -14.69 -3.45
N LEU A 99 8.59 -13.44 -3.89
CA LEU A 99 7.34 -12.91 -4.44
C LEU A 99 7.10 -13.28 -5.91
N ASN A 100 8.00 -14.05 -6.55
CA ASN A 100 7.78 -14.62 -7.89
C ASN A 100 6.58 -15.59 -7.94
N GLU A 101 6.29 -16.29 -6.83
CA GLU A 101 5.22 -17.31 -6.74
C GLU A 101 3.93 -16.75 -6.11
N VAL A 102 3.80 -15.42 -6.06
CA VAL A 102 2.76 -14.71 -5.29
C VAL A 102 1.90 -13.84 -6.18
N VAL A 103 0.58 -14.02 -6.09
CA VAL A 103 -0.43 -13.10 -6.61
C VAL A 103 -1.23 -12.54 -5.42
N ASP A 104 -1.52 -11.24 -5.41
CA ASP A 104 -2.42 -10.65 -4.40
C ASP A 104 -3.87 -11.12 -4.64
N GLU A 105 -4.63 -11.41 -3.59
CA GLU A 105 -6.05 -11.81 -3.66
C GLU A 105 -7.03 -10.65 -3.45
N SER A 106 -6.55 -9.54 -2.87
CA SER A 106 -7.33 -8.32 -2.63
C SER A 106 -7.36 -7.36 -3.81
N ASP A 107 -6.41 -7.51 -4.75
CA ASP A 107 -6.26 -6.66 -5.93
C ASP A 107 -7.26 -7.04 -7.04
N PRO A 108 -8.13 -6.13 -7.49
CA PRO A 108 -8.97 -6.37 -8.68
C PRO A 108 -8.24 -6.08 -10.00
N ASP A 109 -7.07 -5.41 -9.97
CA ASP A 109 -6.46 -4.79 -11.16
C ASP A 109 -5.29 -5.60 -11.78
N LEU A 110 -4.75 -6.58 -11.06
CA LEU A 110 -3.58 -7.38 -11.48
C LEU A 110 -3.61 -8.84 -10.95
N ASP A 111 -3.00 -9.75 -11.72
CA ASP A 111 -2.78 -11.17 -11.42
C ASP A 111 -1.36 -11.68 -11.77
N GLU A 112 -0.43 -10.76 -12.08
CA GLU A 112 0.99 -11.06 -12.26
C GLU A 112 1.70 -11.24 -10.90
N PRO A 113 2.92 -11.84 -10.87
CA PRO A 113 3.71 -11.97 -9.65
C PRO A 113 3.96 -10.63 -8.94
N GLN A 114 3.89 -10.61 -7.61
CA GLN A 114 4.01 -9.39 -6.83
C GLN A 114 5.37 -8.67 -7.01
N ILE A 115 6.45 -9.38 -7.33
CA ILE A 115 7.74 -8.76 -7.70
C ILE A 115 7.64 -7.88 -8.97
N GLU A 116 6.83 -8.26 -9.96
CA GLU A 116 6.62 -7.47 -11.17
C GLU A 116 5.91 -6.16 -10.83
N HIS A 117 4.91 -6.18 -9.95
CA HIS A 117 4.24 -4.98 -9.44
C HIS A 117 5.22 -4.02 -8.73
N LEU A 118 6.06 -4.55 -7.81
CA LEU A 118 7.07 -3.75 -7.11
C LEU A 118 8.05 -3.09 -8.10
N LEU A 119 8.52 -3.83 -9.10
CA LEU A 119 9.45 -3.33 -10.11
C LEU A 119 8.79 -2.37 -11.12
N GLN A 120 7.54 -2.60 -11.51
CA GLN A 120 6.75 -1.70 -12.36
C GLN A 120 6.58 -0.35 -11.68
N THR A 121 6.19 -0.35 -10.40
CA THR A 121 6.02 0.86 -9.59
C THR A 121 7.36 1.61 -9.46
N ALA A 122 8.44 0.90 -9.13
CA ALA A 122 9.75 1.50 -8.93
C ALA A 122 10.36 2.07 -10.23
N GLU A 123 10.31 1.34 -11.36
CA GLU A 123 10.84 1.83 -12.64
C GLU A 123 9.97 2.95 -13.24
N ALA A 124 8.65 2.95 -13.01
CA ALA A 124 7.77 4.03 -13.45
C ALA A 124 8.06 5.35 -12.70
N ILE A 125 8.24 5.29 -11.37
CA ILE A 125 8.71 6.44 -10.58
C ILE A 125 10.10 6.88 -11.04
N ARG A 126 11.03 5.95 -11.21
CA ARG A 126 12.43 6.23 -11.58
C ARG A 126 12.57 6.97 -12.91
N LYS A 127 11.64 6.74 -13.84
CA LYS A 127 11.59 7.45 -15.13
C LYS A 127 11.25 8.93 -14.97
N ASP A 128 10.33 9.25 -14.05
CA ASP A 128 9.78 10.60 -13.88
C ASP A 128 10.53 11.42 -12.81
N TYR A 129 11.03 10.76 -11.77
CA TYR A 129 11.74 11.37 -10.64
C TYR A 129 13.20 10.86 -10.52
N PRO A 130 14.03 10.91 -11.58
CA PRO A 130 15.32 10.20 -11.65
C PRO A 130 16.35 10.55 -10.56
N ASN A 131 16.13 11.63 -9.80
CA ASN A 131 16.99 12.06 -8.69
C ASN A 131 16.50 11.59 -7.30
N GLU A 132 15.26 11.08 -7.17
CA GLU A 132 14.64 10.70 -5.89
C GLU A 132 14.90 9.22 -5.56
N ASP A 133 16.17 8.86 -5.41
CA ASP A 133 16.58 7.45 -5.27
C ASP A 133 15.98 6.72 -4.06
N TRP A 134 15.64 7.46 -2.99
CA TRP A 134 14.90 6.96 -1.85
C TRP A 134 13.46 6.53 -2.21
N LEU A 135 12.81 7.22 -3.14
CA LEU A 135 11.44 6.93 -3.57
C LEU A 135 11.41 5.69 -4.47
N HIS A 136 12.45 5.47 -5.29
CA HIS A 136 12.61 4.24 -6.07
C HIS A 136 12.78 3.02 -5.15
N LEU A 137 13.57 3.15 -4.09
CA LEU A 137 13.70 2.08 -3.09
C LEU A 137 12.40 1.89 -2.31
N THR A 138 11.74 2.97 -1.89
CA THR A 138 10.42 2.92 -1.21
C THR A 138 9.43 2.13 -2.05
N ALA A 139 9.40 2.38 -3.35
CA ALA A 139 8.56 1.67 -4.31
C ALA A 139 8.95 0.21 -4.53
N LEU A 140 10.23 -0.16 -4.43
CA LEU A 140 10.61 -1.58 -4.40
C LEU A 140 10.11 -2.28 -3.14
N ILE A 141 10.11 -1.59 -1.98
CA ILE A 141 9.93 -2.26 -0.68
C ILE A 141 8.53 -2.17 -0.07
N HIS A 142 7.64 -1.30 -0.58
CA HIS A 142 6.34 -1.01 0.03
C HIS A 142 5.50 -2.27 0.33
N GLY A 143 5.41 -3.20 -0.64
CA GLY A 143 4.57 -4.39 -0.57
C GLY A 143 5.29 -5.70 -0.24
N ILE A 144 6.53 -5.67 0.23
CA ILE A 144 7.36 -6.89 0.37
C ILE A 144 6.79 -7.90 1.38
N SER A 145 6.14 -7.43 2.43
CA SER A 145 5.74 -8.26 3.58
C SER A 145 4.43 -9.01 3.41
N GLY A 146 3.53 -8.57 2.52
CA GLY A 146 2.11 -8.94 2.56
C GLY A 146 1.78 -10.39 2.28
N ARG A 147 2.64 -11.12 1.56
CA ARG A 147 2.47 -12.56 1.31
C ARG A 147 3.63 -13.42 1.81
N PHE A 148 4.78 -12.84 2.15
CA PHE A 148 5.83 -13.61 2.82
C PHE A 148 5.32 -14.22 4.14
N PHE A 149 4.53 -13.44 4.90
CA PHE A 149 3.90 -13.92 6.12
C PHE A 149 2.73 -14.88 5.92
N PHE A 150 2.10 -14.93 4.75
CA PHE A 150 1.08 -15.93 4.43
C PHE A 150 1.65 -17.36 4.50
N PHE A 151 2.86 -17.58 3.96
CA PHE A 151 3.51 -18.89 3.99
C PHE A 151 4.02 -19.26 5.40
N LEU A 152 4.54 -18.32 6.18
CA LEU A 152 4.96 -18.57 7.57
C LEU A 152 3.79 -18.72 8.55
N ALA A 153 2.71 -17.96 8.37
CA ALA A 153 1.52 -17.99 9.23
C ALA A 153 0.52 -19.12 8.85
N SER A 154 0.98 -20.12 8.10
CA SER A 154 0.26 -21.30 7.60
C SER A 154 -0.41 -22.18 8.68
N ALA A 155 -0.33 -21.79 9.96
CA ALA A 155 -1.21 -22.27 11.02
C ALA A 155 -2.70 -21.99 10.74
N SER A 156 -3.08 -20.96 9.96
CA SER A 156 -4.45 -20.83 9.45
C SER A 156 -4.63 -19.89 8.24
N PHE A 157 -5.48 -20.30 7.28
CA PHE A 157 -5.93 -19.50 6.13
C PHE A 157 -6.50 -18.12 6.51
N LEU A 158 -7.21 -18.06 7.65
CA LEU A 158 -7.77 -16.81 8.21
C LEU A 158 -6.71 -15.76 8.49
N ASN A 159 -5.53 -16.14 8.99
CA ASN A 159 -4.45 -15.18 9.24
C ASN A 159 -3.96 -14.56 7.92
N GLY A 160 -3.90 -15.34 6.83
CA GLY A 160 -3.43 -14.88 5.52
C GLY A 160 -4.24 -13.73 4.93
N LEU A 161 -5.57 -13.75 5.10
CA LEU A 161 -6.49 -12.71 4.61
C LEU A 161 -6.40 -11.38 5.40
N LEU A 162 -5.57 -11.33 6.45
CA LEU A 162 -5.38 -10.18 7.33
C LEU A 162 -4.01 -9.50 7.13
N TRP A 163 -3.32 -9.79 6.01
CA TRP A 163 -2.02 -9.17 5.68
C TRP A 163 -2.05 -8.18 4.51
N VAL A 164 -3.03 -8.24 3.61
CA VAL A 164 -3.14 -7.39 2.41
C VAL A 164 -4.45 -6.61 2.37
N GLY A 165 -4.67 -5.83 1.30
CA GLY A 165 -5.86 -5.01 1.09
C GLY A 165 -5.85 -3.65 1.81
N ASP A 166 -6.89 -2.86 1.56
CA ASP A 166 -7.04 -1.51 2.11
C ASP A 166 -7.01 -1.49 3.65
N THR A 167 -6.25 -0.55 4.20
CA THR A 167 -6.12 -0.36 5.66
C THR A 167 -7.00 0.75 6.18
N PHE A 168 -7.38 0.65 7.45
CA PHE A 168 -8.26 1.59 8.15
C PHE A 168 -7.93 1.66 9.65
N PRO A 169 -8.21 2.78 10.34
CA PRO A 169 -8.05 2.87 11.79
C PRO A 169 -9.00 1.92 12.53
N VAL A 170 -8.47 1.15 13.47
CA VAL A 170 -9.25 0.41 14.46
C VAL A 170 -9.34 1.22 15.77
N GLY A 171 -10.33 0.96 16.62
CA GLY A 171 -10.50 1.69 17.89
C GLY A 171 -11.11 3.09 17.77
N CYS A 172 -11.56 3.48 16.58
CA CYS A 172 -12.49 4.59 16.32
C CYS A 172 -13.53 4.16 15.26
N ALA A 173 -14.55 4.99 14.99
CA ALA A 173 -15.61 4.64 14.04
C ALA A 173 -15.09 4.36 12.63
N PHE A 174 -15.66 3.34 11.98
CA PHE A 174 -15.37 2.98 10.58
C PHE A 174 -16.12 3.92 9.63
N ASP A 175 -15.37 4.65 8.80
CA ASP A 175 -15.88 5.63 7.84
C ASP A 175 -16.49 4.95 6.61
N GLU A 176 -17.61 5.48 6.10
CA GLU A 176 -18.35 4.89 4.96
C GLU A 176 -17.55 4.83 3.66
N SER A 177 -16.43 5.57 3.56
CA SER A 177 -15.52 5.54 2.42
C SER A 177 -14.58 4.33 2.36
N ILE A 178 -14.55 3.48 3.39
CA ILE A 178 -13.83 2.20 3.36
C ILE A 178 -14.55 1.23 2.43
N VAL A 179 -13.80 0.54 1.55
CA VAL A 179 -14.35 -0.44 0.60
C VAL A 179 -15.22 -1.49 1.31
N HIS A 180 -16.33 -1.91 0.70
CA HIS A 180 -17.28 -2.87 1.30
C HIS A 180 -17.68 -2.62 2.78
N HIS A 181 -17.80 -1.34 3.20
CA HIS A 181 -18.13 -0.92 4.58
C HIS A 181 -19.28 -1.70 5.25
N LYS A 182 -20.28 -2.13 4.45
CA LYS A 182 -21.42 -2.98 4.85
C LYS A 182 -21.07 -4.17 5.75
N TYR A 183 -19.85 -4.70 5.68
CA TYR A 183 -19.41 -5.83 6.49
C TYR A 183 -18.97 -5.47 7.92
N PHE A 184 -18.63 -4.21 8.20
CA PHE A 184 -18.30 -3.79 9.57
C PHE A 184 -19.47 -3.97 10.54
N ALA A 185 -20.71 -4.01 10.08
CA ALA A 185 -21.88 -4.32 10.92
C ALA A 185 -21.80 -5.69 11.65
N GLN A 186 -20.87 -6.57 11.24
CA GLN A 186 -20.58 -7.87 11.87
C GLN A 186 -19.28 -7.87 12.73
N ASN A 187 -18.50 -6.77 12.72
CA ASN A 187 -17.33 -6.60 13.58
C ASN A 187 -17.76 -6.27 15.02
N GLU A 188 -17.11 -6.88 16.02
CA GLU A 188 -17.42 -6.67 17.44
C GLU A 188 -17.23 -5.22 17.89
N ASP A 189 -16.30 -4.49 17.28
CA ASP A 189 -16.00 -3.09 17.62
C ASP A 189 -17.00 -2.09 17.05
N TYR A 190 -17.78 -2.46 16.02
CA TYR A 190 -18.72 -1.54 15.35
C TYR A 190 -19.81 -0.99 16.28
N ASN A 191 -20.28 -1.82 17.23
CA ASN A 191 -21.24 -1.42 18.26
C ASN A 191 -20.60 -1.17 19.63
N ASN A 192 -19.28 -1.24 19.73
CA ASN A 192 -18.56 -1.05 20.99
C ASN A 192 -18.49 0.44 21.34
N ALA A 193 -19.11 0.84 22.46
CA ALA A 193 -19.18 2.24 22.90
C ALA A 193 -17.81 2.90 23.17
N ALA A 194 -16.73 2.12 23.33
CA ALA A 194 -15.37 2.65 23.43
C ALA A 194 -14.79 3.08 22.08
N TYR A 195 -15.25 2.47 20.99
CA TYR A 195 -14.63 2.57 19.66
C TYR A 195 -15.55 3.19 18.61
N ASN A 196 -16.88 3.07 18.73
CA ASN A 196 -17.84 3.51 17.70
C ASN A 196 -18.09 5.04 17.63
N THR A 197 -17.16 5.86 18.14
CA THR A 197 -17.24 7.32 18.05
C THR A 197 -16.15 7.86 17.11
N LYS A 198 -16.29 9.13 16.65
CA LYS A 198 -15.36 9.78 15.71
C LYS A 198 -13.88 9.66 16.12
N PHE A 199 -13.61 9.72 17.43
CA PHE A 199 -12.26 9.63 17.98
C PHE A 199 -11.98 8.30 18.68
N GLY A 200 -13.00 7.65 19.27
CA GLY A 200 -12.83 6.40 20.00
C GLY A 200 -11.78 6.53 21.11
N VAL A 201 -10.68 5.79 20.99
CA VAL A 201 -9.53 5.85 21.94
C VAL A 201 -8.53 6.99 21.66
N TYR A 202 -8.67 7.72 20.55
CA TYR A 202 -7.70 8.73 20.11
C TYR A 202 -8.08 10.15 20.54
N SER A 203 -7.13 11.09 20.40
CA SER A 203 -7.38 12.53 20.48
C SER A 203 -7.37 13.17 19.09
N GLU A 204 -7.98 14.34 18.94
CA GLU A 204 -7.83 15.17 17.74
C GLU A 204 -6.35 15.50 17.48
N GLY A 205 -5.91 15.41 16.23
CA GLY A 205 -4.55 15.72 15.80
C GLY A 205 -3.44 14.89 16.47
N CYS A 206 -3.75 13.69 16.97
CA CYS A 206 -2.77 12.84 17.68
C CYS A 206 -1.57 12.43 16.80
N GLY A 207 -1.70 12.51 15.49
CA GLY A 207 -0.77 12.01 14.51
C GLY A 207 -1.04 10.55 14.17
N LEU A 208 -1.04 10.20 12.89
CA LEU A 208 -1.31 8.82 12.43
C LEU A 208 -0.32 7.81 13.03
N ASN A 209 0.88 8.27 13.42
CA ASN A 209 1.85 7.42 14.11
C ASN A 209 1.33 6.83 15.43
N ASN A 210 0.39 7.52 16.11
CA ASN A 210 -0.27 7.11 17.33
C ASN A 210 -1.64 6.42 17.09
N VAL A 211 -2.05 6.27 15.84
CA VAL A 211 -3.28 5.56 15.45
C VAL A 211 -2.95 4.08 15.20
N MET A 212 -3.78 3.20 15.73
CA MET A 212 -3.71 1.78 15.44
C MET A 212 -4.46 1.51 14.12
N MET A 213 -3.71 1.17 13.07
CA MET A 213 -4.25 0.76 11.77
C MET A 213 -4.55 -0.74 11.79
N SER A 214 -5.59 -1.18 11.07
CA SER A 214 -5.83 -2.58 10.72
C SER A 214 -4.52 -3.29 10.37
N TRP A 215 -4.26 -4.45 10.97
CA TRP A 215 -3.00 -5.15 10.80
C TRP A 215 -2.80 -5.52 9.33
N GLY A 216 -1.56 -5.41 8.83
CA GLY A 216 -1.27 -5.64 7.44
C GLY A 216 0.19 -5.40 7.09
N HIS A 217 0.48 -5.52 5.80
CA HIS A 217 1.81 -5.41 5.22
C HIS A 217 2.46 -4.03 5.43
N ASP A 218 1.69 -2.95 5.30
CA ASP A 218 2.08 -1.57 5.59
C ASP A 218 2.77 -1.41 6.98
N ASP A 219 2.03 -1.69 8.05
CA ASP A 219 2.48 -1.44 9.43
C ASP A 219 3.57 -2.43 9.83
N TYR A 220 3.54 -3.66 9.30
CA TYR A 220 4.61 -4.62 9.49
C TYR A 220 5.91 -4.20 8.79
N MET A 221 5.86 -3.78 7.52
CA MET A 221 7.07 -3.36 6.78
C MET A 221 7.66 -2.07 7.38
N TYR A 222 6.81 -1.18 7.88
CA TYR A 222 7.25 -0.05 8.69
C TYR A 222 7.99 -0.49 9.97
N LEU A 223 7.48 -1.48 10.70
CA LEU A 223 8.17 -2.04 11.88
C LEU A 223 9.51 -2.68 11.50
N VAL A 224 9.57 -3.46 10.41
CA VAL A 224 10.82 -4.04 9.89
C VAL A 224 11.85 -2.94 9.61
N ALA A 225 11.47 -1.88 8.90
CA ALA A 225 12.34 -0.75 8.59
C ALA A 225 12.82 0.01 9.84
N LYS A 226 11.95 0.18 10.85
CA LYS A 226 12.29 0.82 12.13
C LYS A 226 13.27 -0.02 12.96
N GLU A 227 12.97 -1.29 13.21
CA GLU A 227 13.81 -2.14 14.07
C GLU A 227 15.17 -2.44 13.42
N ASN A 228 15.23 -2.54 12.08
CA ASN A 228 16.50 -2.66 11.33
C ASN A 228 17.23 -1.31 11.15
N ASN A 229 16.75 -0.21 11.76
CA ASN A 229 17.36 1.12 11.70
C ASN A 229 17.64 1.61 10.25
N ALA A 230 16.75 1.29 9.31
CA ALA A 230 16.89 1.66 7.92
C ALA A 230 16.97 3.19 7.76
N THR A 231 17.95 3.70 7.02
CA THR A 231 18.16 5.15 6.83
C THR A 231 17.24 5.72 5.76
N LEU A 232 15.93 5.57 5.95
CA LEU A 232 14.85 6.08 5.10
C LEU A 232 14.34 7.44 5.61
N PRO A 233 13.96 8.39 4.72
CA PRO A 233 13.34 9.65 5.12
C PRO A 233 11.92 9.44 5.69
N SER A 234 11.39 10.43 6.42
CA SER A 234 10.02 10.35 7.00
C SER A 234 8.96 10.03 5.95
N ALA A 235 9.02 10.69 4.79
CA ALA A 235 8.12 10.44 3.66
C ALA A 235 8.12 8.97 3.17
N ALA A 236 9.29 8.31 3.12
CA ALA A 236 9.40 6.90 2.74
C ALA A 236 8.71 5.98 3.76
N LEU A 237 8.96 6.21 5.05
CA LEU A 237 8.35 5.44 6.13
C LEU A 237 6.83 5.67 6.20
N PHE A 238 6.37 6.89 5.90
CA PHE A 238 4.95 7.22 5.81
C PHE A 238 4.27 6.55 4.62
N ILE A 239 4.90 6.56 3.43
CA ILE A 239 4.42 5.80 2.26
C ILE A 239 4.27 4.32 2.61
N ILE A 240 5.32 3.69 3.13
CA ILE A 240 5.30 2.27 3.50
C ILE A 240 4.14 1.97 4.46
N ARG A 241 3.93 2.83 5.48
CA ARG A 241 2.94 2.60 6.54
C ARG A 241 1.48 2.94 6.17
N TYR A 242 1.23 3.70 5.12
CA TYR A 242 -0.11 4.23 4.83
C TYR A 242 -0.52 4.16 3.34
N HIS A 243 0.21 3.45 2.49
CA HIS A 243 -0.12 3.32 1.07
C HIS A 243 -1.37 2.49 0.77
N SER A 244 -1.78 1.62 1.71
CA SER A 244 -3.07 0.92 1.63
C SER A 244 -4.21 1.74 2.26
N PHE A 245 -3.97 2.93 2.83
CA PHE A 245 -4.98 3.69 3.58
C PHE A 245 -5.88 4.54 2.66
N TYR A 246 -6.55 3.91 1.70
CA TYR A 246 -7.30 4.57 0.63
C TYR A 246 -8.40 5.50 1.13
N ALA A 247 -9.05 5.18 2.25
CA ALA A 247 -10.03 6.07 2.89
C ALA A 247 -9.44 7.47 3.22
N LEU A 248 -8.15 7.54 3.58
CA LEU A 248 -7.44 8.81 3.76
C LEU A 248 -7.02 9.44 2.42
N HIS A 249 -6.14 8.77 1.65
CA HIS A 249 -5.45 9.45 0.53
C HIS A 249 -6.28 9.56 -0.75
N LYS A 250 -7.31 8.72 -0.95
CA LYS A 250 -8.28 8.81 -2.05
C LYS A 250 -9.56 9.54 -1.62
N SER A 251 -10.13 9.18 -0.47
CA SER A 251 -11.46 9.70 -0.05
C SER A 251 -11.40 10.89 0.92
N GLY A 252 -10.24 11.19 1.51
CA GLY A 252 -10.06 12.34 2.40
C GLY A 252 -10.61 12.19 3.82
N ALA A 253 -11.02 10.98 4.22
CA ALA A 253 -11.47 10.65 5.57
C ALA A 253 -10.32 10.72 6.60
N TYR A 254 -10.64 10.59 7.88
CA TYR A 254 -9.69 10.50 9.01
C TYR A 254 -8.70 11.67 9.21
N LYS A 255 -8.77 12.75 8.42
CA LYS A 255 -7.91 13.94 8.56
C LYS A 255 -7.93 14.58 9.97
N HIS A 256 -8.96 14.33 10.78
CA HIS A 256 -9.02 14.78 12.18
C HIS A 256 -8.05 14.07 13.13
N LEU A 257 -7.38 12.99 12.69
CA LEU A 257 -6.34 12.30 13.44
C LEU A 257 -4.92 12.75 13.03
N MET A 258 -4.77 13.40 11.88
CA MET A 258 -3.47 13.81 11.33
C MET A 258 -2.84 14.99 12.07
N ASN A 259 -1.51 14.98 12.18
CA ASN A 259 -0.70 16.12 12.63
C ASN A 259 -0.05 16.85 11.42
N GLU A 260 0.79 17.85 11.68
CA GLU A 260 1.47 18.63 10.62
C GLU A 260 2.42 17.78 9.76
N GLU A 261 3.20 16.87 10.36
CA GLU A 261 4.10 15.96 9.65
C GLU A 261 3.35 14.99 8.73
N ASP A 262 2.20 14.46 9.18
CA ASP A 262 1.35 13.59 8.36
C ASP A 262 0.82 14.34 7.12
N ASN A 263 0.50 15.64 7.24
CA ASN A 263 -0.01 16.45 6.12
C ASN A 263 1.07 16.74 5.07
N GLU A 264 2.33 16.92 5.50
CA GLU A 264 3.46 17.06 4.58
C GLU A 264 3.78 15.73 3.88
N ASN A 265 3.83 14.63 4.63
CA ASN A 265 4.09 13.31 4.06
C ASN A 265 2.96 12.78 3.16
N LEU A 266 1.70 13.18 3.40
CA LEU A 266 0.55 12.81 2.55
C LEU A 266 0.74 13.26 1.10
N LYS A 267 1.44 14.37 0.85
CA LYS A 267 1.76 14.86 -0.50
C LYS A 267 2.58 13.82 -1.26
N TRP A 268 3.63 13.27 -0.63
CA TRP A 268 4.47 12.22 -1.19
C TRP A 268 3.74 10.89 -1.36
N LEU A 269 2.83 10.55 -0.44
CA LEU A 269 1.95 9.39 -0.58
C LEU A 269 1.02 9.51 -1.80
N GLN A 270 0.47 10.70 -2.07
CA GLN A 270 -0.35 10.94 -3.26
C GLN A 270 0.46 10.80 -4.57
N VAL A 271 1.73 11.23 -4.58
CA VAL A 271 2.65 10.94 -5.69
C VAL A 271 2.82 9.43 -5.86
N PHE A 272 3.21 8.74 -4.79
CA PHE A 272 3.48 7.30 -4.81
C PHE A 272 2.28 6.51 -5.34
N ASN A 273 1.09 6.80 -4.83
CA ASN A 273 -0.17 6.13 -5.20
C ASN A 273 -0.49 6.23 -6.70
N LYS A 274 -0.07 7.31 -7.40
CA LYS A 274 -0.21 7.41 -8.88
C LYS A 274 0.50 6.22 -9.55
N TYR A 275 1.69 5.87 -9.09
CA TYR A 275 2.50 4.82 -9.71
C TYR A 275 2.08 3.43 -9.22
N ASP A 276 1.87 3.26 -7.91
CA ASP A 276 1.41 1.99 -7.31
C ASP A 276 0.13 1.47 -8.01
N LEU A 277 -0.86 2.35 -8.21
CA LEU A 277 -2.09 1.94 -8.86
C LEU A 277 -1.95 1.80 -10.39
N TYR A 278 -1.37 2.79 -11.06
CA TYR A 278 -1.48 2.91 -12.51
C TYR A 278 -0.31 2.33 -13.31
N SER A 279 0.79 1.91 -12.68
CA SER A 279 1.89 1.22 -13.36
C SER A 279 1.65 -0.28 -13.57
N LYS A 280 0.63 -0.86 -12.90
CA LYS A 280 0.22 -2.26 -13.00
C LYS A 280 0.00 -2.67 -14.45
N SER A 281 0.82 -3.60 -14.95
CA SER A 281 0.86 -3.94 -16.37
C SER A 281 1.11 -5.42 -16.63
N LYS A 282 0.70 -5.87 -17.82
CA LYS A 282 1.12 -7.17 -18.39
C LYS A 282 2.52 -7.14 -18.98
N VAL A 283 3.15 -5.96 -19.10
CA VAL A 283 4.53 -5.83 -19.56
C VAL A 283 5.47 -6.00 -18.36
N ARG A 284 6.19 -7.13 -18.35
CA ARG A 284 7.15 -7.48 -17.29
C ARG A 284 8.44 -6.67 -17.37
N VAL A 285 9.07 -6.46 -16.22
CA VAL A 285 10.38 -5.80 -16.09
C VAL A 285 11.49 -6.83 -16.24
N ASP A 286 12.57 -6.47 -16.94
CA ASP A 286 13.79 -7.29 -17.01
C ASP A 286 14.53 -7.25 -15.66
N VAL A 287 14.17 -8.20 -14.79
CA VAL A 287 14.66 -8.31 -13.40
C VAL A 287 16.18 -8.26 -13.33
N GLU A 288 16.88 -9.07 -14.13
CA GLU A 288 18.34 -9.18 -14.10
C GLU A 288 19.02 -7.90 -14.59
N LYS A 289 18.39 -7.14 -15.49
CA LYS A 289 18.89 -5.83 -15.93
C LYS A 289 18.75 -4.75 -14.85
N VAL A 290 17.69 -4.78 -14.03
CA VAL A 290 17.43 -3.74 -13.02
C VAL A 290 18.00 -4.07 -11.63
N LYS A 291 18.17 -5.36 -11.30
CA LYS A 291 18.71 -5.90 -10.04
C LYS A 291 19.99 -5.21 -9.55
N PRO A 292 21.03 -4.95 -10.38
CA PRO A 292 22.24 -4.25 -9.93
C PRO A 292 21.98 -2.83 -9.42
N TYR A 293 21.00 -2.13 -9.98
CA TYR A 293 20.62 -0.78 -9.51
C TYR A 293 19.94 -0.84 -8.15
N TYR A 294 18.92 -1.69 -8.00
CA TYR A 294 18.17 -1.81 -6.75
C TYR A 294 19.01 -2.36 -5.60
N LEU A 295 19.91 -3.31 -5.85
CA LEU A 295 20.88 -3.78 -4.85
C LEU A 295 21.79 -2.65 -4.34
N SER A 296 22.15 -1.67 -5.19
CA SER A 296 22.94 -0.51 -4.76
C SER A 296 22.16 0.45 -3.84
N LEU A 297 20.84 0.59 -4.06
CA LEU A 297 19.96 1.38 -3.18
C LEU A 297 19.73 0.68 -1.84
N ILE A 298 19.50 -0.63 -1.86
CA ILE A 298 19.41 -1.48 -0.66
C ILE A 298 20.69 -1.33 0.18
N GLN A 299 21.86 -1.43 -0.45
CA GLN A 299 23.14 -1.27 0.22
C GLN A 299 23.34 0.15 0.82
N LYS A 300 22.87 1.20 0.14
CA LYS A 300 22.91 2.59 0.63
C LYS A 300 22.13 2.75 1.94
N VAL A 301 20.97 2.12 2.06
CA VAL A 301 20.03 2.30 3.19
C VAL A 301 20.27 1.32 4.35
N CYS A 302 20.79 0.13 4.07
CA CYS A 302 21.11 -0.89 5.06
C CYS A 302 22.60 -0.87 5.49
N SER A 303 23.35 0.22 5.22
CA SER A 303 24.81 0.28 5.36
C SER A 303 25.39 0.12 6.78
N LEU A 304 24.54 0.07 7.82
CA LEU A 304 24.92 -0.23 9.20
C LEU A 304 24.82 -1.73 9.55
N CYS A 305 24.04 -2.50 8.78
CA CYS A 305 24.03 -3.96 8.85
C CYS A 305 25.23 -4.50 8.07
N CYS A 306 25.96 -5.46 8.65
CA CYS A 306 27.22 -5.97 8.10
C CYS A 306 26.99 -6.91 6.90
N GLY A 307 26.56 -6.32 5.77
CA GLY A 307 26.22 -6.99 4.52
C GLY A 307 24.74 -7.39 4.43
N GLN A 308 23.98 -6.67 3.59
CA GLN A 308 22.70 -7.01 2.93
C GLN A 308 21.49 -7.56 3.72
N VAL A 309 21.66 -8.02 4.96
CA VAL A 309 20.61 -8.69 5.73
C VAL A 309 19.69 -7.66 6.39
N ILE A 310 18.39 -7.79 6.11
CA ILE A 310 17.35 -7.33 7.05
C ILE A 310 17.10 -8.51 7.98
N VAL A 311 17.43 -8.33 9.25
CA VAL A 311 17.21 -9.36 10.25
C VAL A 311 15.74 -9.35 10.62
N VAL A 312 15.15 -10.53 10.54
CA VAL A 312 13.91 -10.86 11.23
C VAL A 312 14.03 -12.21 11.98
N TYR A 313 15.11 -13.01 12.00
CA TYR A 313 15.27 -14.33 12.70
C TYR A 313 14.10 -15.38 12.76
N ALA A 314 14.21 -16.55 12.11
CA ALA A 314 13.18 -17.62 12.13
C ALA A 314 13.30 -18.72 13.22
N PHE A 315 12.19 -19.47 13.43
CA PHE A 315 12.20 -20.89 13.80
C PHE A 315 11.47 -21.75 12.74
N VAL A 316 12.06 -22.89 12.39
CA VAL A 316 11.38 -23.94 11.60
C VAL A 316 10.35 -24.65 12.50
N VAL A 317 9.07 -24.46 12.21
CA VAL A 317 8.00 -25.31 12.78
C VAL A 317 7.80 -26.52 11.87
N SER A 318 7.94 -27.72 12.43
CA SER A 318 7.83 -28.98 11.67
C SER A 318 6.40 -29.23 11.19
N ILE A 319 6.10 -28.86 9.93
CA ILE A 319 4.84 -29.22 9.26
C ILE A 319 4.82 -30.74 9.00
N PRO A 320 3.72 -31.46 9.31
CA PRO A 320 3.62 -32.89 9.00
C PRO A 320 3.64 -33.14 7.48
N LEU A 321 4.42 -34.14 7.07
CA LEU A 321 4.96 -34.40 5.71
C LEU A 321 3.98 -34.67 4.54
N PHE A 322 2.68 -34.39 4.67
CA PHE A 322 1.65 -34.80 3.70
C PHE A 322 0.63 -33.70 3.34
N SER A 323 1.11 -32.53 2.96
CA SER A 323 0.30 -31.51 2.28
C SER A 323 1.13 -30.80 1.18
N PRO A 324 0.52 -30.16 0.17
CA PRO A 324 1.25 -29.49 -0.92
C PRO A 324 2.22 -28.39 -0.42
N GLU A 325 1.88 -27.73 0.68
CA GLU A 325 2.69 -26.71 1.35
C GLU A 325 4.04 -27.27 1.85
N ALA A 326 4.12 -28.57 2.11
CA ALA A 326 5.36 -29.24 2.53
C ALA A 326 6.42 -29.28 1.41
N GLU A 327 6.05 -29.10 0.13
CA GLU A 327 7.02 -29.03 -0.97
C GLU A 327 7.68 -27.64 -1.05
N VAL A 328 6.92 -26.57 -0.81
CA VAL A 328 7.46 -25.20 -0.67
C VAL A 328 8.40 -25.11 0.54
N VAL A 329 8.01 -25.65 1.69
CA VAL A 329 8.87 -25.68 2.89
C VAL A 329 10.12 -26.54 2.67
N ARG A 330 10.03 -27.66 1.94
CA ARG A 330 11.20 -28.48 1.58
C ARG A 330 12.15 -27.74 0.64
N ASN A 331 11.62 -26.93 -0.28
CA ASN A 331 12.45 -26.08 -1.14
C ASN A 331 13.16 -24.97 -0.34
N LEU A 332 12.48 -24.36 0.65
CA LEU A 332 13.08 -23.41 1.59
C LEU A 332 14.18 -24.06 2.47
N GLU A 333 13.96 -25.28 2.98
CA GLU A 333 14.98 -26.05 3.72
C GLU A 333 16.20 -26.47 2.87
N LEU A 334 16.01 -26.65 1.56
CA LEU A 334 17.10 -26.93 0.63
C LEU A 334 17.89 -25.66 0.30
N TRP A 335 17.20 -24.54 0.12
CA TRP A 335 17.82 -23.22 -0.09
C TRP A 335 18.69 -22.81 1.09
N SER A 336 18.17 -22.91 2.32
CA SER A 336 18.89 -22.54 3.55
C SER A 336 20.08 -23.47 3.90
N ARG A 337 20.34 -24.50 3.09
CA ARG A 337 21.49 -25.41 3.21
C ARG A 337 22.48 -25.28 2.05
N MET A 338 22.24 -24.37 1.11
CA MET A 338 23.05 -24.15 -0.09
C MET A 338 23.77 -22.79 -0.12
N GLY A 339 23.56 -21.93 0.89
CA GLY A 339 24.33 -20.71 1.15
C GLY A 339 25.29 -20.87 2.32
#